data_AF-U4QL81-F1
#
_entry.id   AF-U4QL81-F1
#
_cell.length_a   1.000
_cell.length_b   1.000
_cell.length_c   1.000
_cell.angle_alpha   90.00
_cell.angle_beta   90.00
_cell.angle_gamma   90.00
#
_symmetry.space_group_name_H-M   'P 1'
#
loop_
_entity.id
_entity.type
_entity.pdbx_description
1 polymer ?
#
loop_
_entity_poly.entity_id
_entity_poly.type
_entity_poly.pdbx_seq_one_letter_code
_entity_poly.pdbx_strand_id
1 'polypeptide(L)'
;MEVIALKGIIVDLDGKYIIVANSKGDFKRVYNNYPGCQIGDEITIKESRTAFLEPMLSSVFAKRALAAVACFLIMIIGSYGIYGYVSPVTYVTVDINPSVEFSINRYDLVLKAYGLNDEGNSIVGDGREYKNMKLDAALNLLLVRAAEFNYLNKNTNTVMLTASNVKDSISPNIQKQLEEISKNGFQAETANTSGGEIKTEDVEAKNNNAAESAKSDLDIIVESTTFEKHQAAKKLNISQGKLVLYDKLKEVKPDISLKRVKETPVTQIIKELEQASNEQIKKFDQKGNDNIYNKQQWKEIKTLKKDIKNQYKDIKKNNKFLPKEENRKNQEQLIKAIKDKIKQTEKDSKTRIKLNNRSNKGQKKFNKKRNGN
;
A
#
# COMPACT_ATOMS: atom_id res chain seq x y z
N MET A 1 -9.53 51.49 39.11
CA MET A 1 -9.42 50.21 39.84
C MET A 1 -9.58 50.53 41.31
N GLU A 2 -10.65 50.03 41.92
CA GLU A 2 -10.93 50.23 43.33
C GLU A 2 -9.98 49.33 44.13
N VAL A 3 -9.01 49.92 44.80
CA VAL A 3 -8.08 49.19 45.66
C VAL A 3 -8.80 48.96 46.97
N ILE A 4 -9.32 47.74 47.17
CA ILE A 4 -9.88 47.36 48.47
C ILE A 4 -8.69 47.22 49.42
N ALA A 5 -8.62 48.13 50.38
CA ALA A 5 -7.60 48.16 51.41
C ALA A 5 -8.18 47.55 52.70
N LEU A 6 -7.59 46.45 53.17
CA LEU A 6 -7.98 45.80 54.41
C LEU A 6 -7.11 46.34 55.54
N LYS A 7 -7.71 47.00 56.53
CA LYS A 7 -7.04 47.40 57.77
C LYS A 7 -7.07 46.25 58.78
N GLY A 8 -5.97 46.03 59.48
CA GLY A 8 -5.89 45.06 60.56
C GLY A 8 -4.66 45.24 61.42
N ILE A 9 -4.68 44.62 62.60
CA ILE A 9 -3.63 44.71 63.62
C ILE A 9 -2.75 43.46 63.55
N ILE A 10 -1.43 43.63 63.62
CA ILE A 10 -0.49 42.51 63.69
C ILE A 10 -0.66 41.83 65.04
N VAL A 11 -1.05 40.56 65.04
CA VAL A 11 -1.25 39.77 66.26
C VAL A 11 -0.08 38.83 66.54
N ASP A 12 0.67 38.44 65.51
CA ASP A 12 1.81 37.53 65.66
C ASP A 12 2.81 37.66 64.50
N LEU A 13 4.06 37.29 64.76
CA LEU A 13 5.17 37.26 63.80
C LEU A 13 5.63 35.82 63.60
N ASP A 14 5.29 35.23 62.45
CA ASP A 14 5.59 33.84 62.10
C ASP A 14 6.66 33.79 60.99
N GLY A 15 7.93 33.91 61.40
CA GLY A 15 9.08 33.86 60.52
C GLY A 15 9.09 34.99 59.48
N LYS A 16 8.83 34.66 58.21
CA LYS A 16 8.75 35.63 57.09
C LYS A 16 7.35 36.21 56.89
N TYR A 17 6.39 35.80 57.72
CA TYR A 17 4.99 36.19 57.61
C TYR A 17 4.55 36.93 58.88
N ILE A 18 3.54 37.77 58.72
CA ILE A 18 2.83 38.41 59.82
C ILE A 18 1.38 37.92 59.80
N ILE A 19 0.82 37.67 60.99
CA ILE A 19 -0.58 37.31 61.15
C ILE A 19 -1.32 38.58 61.56
N VAL A 20 -2.35 38.93 60.79
CA VAL A 20 -3.06 40.20 60.92
C VAL A 20 -4.53 39.92 61.22
N ALA A 21 -5.06 40.47 62.29
CA ALA A 21 -6.47 40.41 62.63
C ALA A 21 -7.20 41.63 62.06
N ASN A 22 -8.24 41.42 61.25
CA ASN A 22 -9.05 42.51 60.71
C ASN A 22 -10.13 42.97 61.73
N SER A 23 -10.83 44.06 61.42
CA SER A 23 -11.91 44.59 62.29
C SER A 23 -13.13 43.67 62.44
N LYS A 24 -13.21 42.59 61.66
CA LYS A 24 -14.27 41.58 61.74
C LYS A 24 -13.86 40.36 62.58
N GLY A 25 -12.62 40.33 63.06
CA GLY A 25 -12.06 39.20 63.82
C GLY A 25 -11.47 38.08 62.96
N ASP A 26 -11.35 38.27 61.64
CA ASP A 26 -10.67 37.29 60.77
C ASP A 26 -9.16 37.48 60.85
N PHE A 27 -8.43 36.36 60.89
CA PHE A 27 -6.98 36.35 60.87
C PHE A 27 -6.46 36.04 59.47
N LYS A 28 -5.54 36.86 58.96
CA LYS A 28 -4.92 36.70 57.65
C LYS A 28 -3.40 36.66 57.77
N ARG A 29 -2.79 35.60 57.23
CA ARG A 29 -1.34 35.47 57.12
C ARG A 29 -0.87 36.18 55.85
N VAL A 30 0.01 37.16 55.97
CA VAL A 30 0.58 37.91 54.83
C VAL A 30 2.10 37.95 54.93
N TYR A 31 2.78 38.02 53.78
CA TYR A 31 4.24 38.11 53.75
C TYR A 31 4.70 39.45 54.35
N ASN A 32 5.75 39.44 55.17
CA ASN A 32 6.21 40.62 55.87
C ASN A 32 6.92 41.61 54.92
N ASN A 33 6.14 42.49 54.30
CA ASN A 33 6.60 43.62 53.51
C ASN A 33 6.57 44.95 54.31
N TYR A 34 6.45 44.88 55.63
CA TYR A 34 6.30 46.03 56.53
C TYR A 34 7.47 46.07 57.54
N PRO A 35 8.67 46.50 57.10
CA PRO A 35 9.84 46.48 57.95
C PRO A 35 9.68 47.45 59.13
N GLY A 36 10.04 46.99 60.33
CA GLY A 36 9.99 47.80 61.56
C GLY A 36 8.67 47.74 62.33
N CYS A 37 7.64 47.07 61.81
CA CYS A 37 6.39 46.87 62.53
C CYS A 37 6.50 45.77 63.59
N GLN A 38 5.80 45.94 64.71
CA GLN A 38 5.74 45.02 65.85
C GLN A 38 4.33 44.48 66.07
N ILE A 39 4.21 43.47 66.94
CA ILE A 39 2.91 42.97 67.39
C ILE A 39 2.15 44.12 68.07
N GLY A 40 0.90 44.34 67.65
CA GLY A 40 0.05 45.45 68.09
C GLY A 40 -0.05 46.61 67.09
N ASP A 41 0.82 46.69 66.09
CA ASP A 41 0.76 47.76 65.08
C ASP A 41 -0.42 47.55 64.11
N GLU A 42 -1.11 48.64 63.76
CA GLU A 42 -2.13 48.65 62.72
C GLU A 42 -1.48 48.82 61.34
N ILE A 43 -1.79 47.89 60.42
CA ILE A 43 -1.33 47.94 59.04
C ILE A 43 -2.48 47.87 58.05
N THR A 44 -2.26 48.47 56.88
CA THR A 44 -3.20 48.41 55.76
C THR A 44 -2.67 47.49 54.68
N ILE A 45 -3.31 46.33 54.50
CA ILE A 45 -3.01 45.33 53.49
C ILE A 45 -3.70 45.72 52.19
N LYS A 46 -2.92 45.96 51.13
CA LYS A 46 -3.46 46.11 49.78
C LYS A 46 -3.70 44.71 49.21
N GLU A 47 -4.96 44.33 49.00
CA GLU A 47 -5.25 43.08 48.29
C GLU A 47 -5.00 43.29 46.80
N SER A 48 -3.85 42.84 46.29
CA SER A 48 -3.70 42.63 44.85
C SER A 48 -4.44 41.35 44.49
N ARG A 49 -5.55 41.43 43.75
CA ARG A 49 -6.10 40.24 43.05
C ARG A 49 -4.95 39.62 42.24
N THR A 50 -4.84 38.30 42.33
CA THR A 50 -3.75 37.46 41.80
C THR A 50 -3.41 37.75 40.35
N ALA A 51 -2.43 38.64 40.13
CA ALA A 51 -1.85 38.96 38.83
C ALA A 51 -0.72 37.97 38.44
N PHE A 52 -0.90 36.66 38.67
CA PHE A 52 0.12 35.67 38.29
C PHE A 52 0.14 35.39 36.77
N LEU A 53 -0.90 35.77 36.03
CA LEU A 53 -0.99 35.60 34.57
C LEU A 53 -0.96 36.92 33.77
N GLU A 54 -1.08 38.08 34.42
CA GLU A 54 -1.20 39.37 33.71
C GLU A 54 0.12 39.99 33.22
N PRO A 55 1.27 39.95 33.93
CA PRO A 55 2.44 40.71 33.48
C PRO A 55 3.18 40.03 32.31
N MET A 56 2.91 38.76 32.04
CA MET A 56 3.53 38.03 30.91
C MET A 56 2.85 38.33 29.57
N LEU A 57 1.59 38.76 29.57
CA LEU A 57 0.77 39.02 28.37
C LEU A 57 0.46 40.52 28.13
N SER A 58 0.88 41.42 29.02
CA SER A 58 0.56 42.86 28.91
C SER A 58 1.52 43.64 28.01
N SER A 59 2.74 43.14 27.79
CA SER A 59 3.71 43.80 26.91
C SER A 59 3.35 43.59 25.43
N VAL A 60 3.28 44.69 24.67
CA VAL A 60 3.11 44.68 23.20
C VAL A 60 4.17 43.78 22.54
N PHE A 61 5.36 43.69 23.12
CA PHE A 61 6.42 42.80 22.66
C PHE A 61 6.07 41.32 22.83
N ALA A 62 5.51 40.93 23.98
CA ALA A 62 5.07 39.54 24.23
C ALA A 62 3.91 39.14 23.31
N LYS A 63 2.96 40.05 23.06
CA LYS A 63 1.86 39.83 22.10
C LYS A 63 2.37 39.67 20.66
N ARG A 64 3.36 40.48 20.25
CA ARG A 64 4.01 40.36 18.93
C ARG A 64 4.81 39.07 18.80
N ALA A 65 5.54 38.68 19.83
CA ALA A 65 6.29 37.43 19.87
C ALA A 65 5.34 36.21 19.78
N LEU A 66 4.24 36.23 20.53
CA LEU A 66 3.22 35.18 20.48
C LEU A 66 2.56 35.08 19.09
N ALA A 67 2.23 36.22 18.48
CA ALA A 67 1.71 36.26 17.12
C ALA A 67 2.71 35.68 16.10
N ALA A 68 4.00 36.03 16.22
CA ALA A 68 5.05 35.49 15.36
C ALA A 68 5.20 33.96 15.51
N VAL A 69 5.17 33.44 16.74
CA VAL A 69 5.19 31.99 17.00
C VAL A 69 3.96 31.31 16.41
N ALA A 70 2.76 31.89 16.56
CA ALA A 70 1.54 31.35 15.98
C ALA A 70 1.61 31.30 14.44
N CYS A 71 2.06 32.38 13.80
CA CYS A 71 2.27 32.41 12.35
C CYS A 71 3.28 31.35 11.90
N PHE A 72 4.39 31.17 12.63
CA PHE A 72 5.40 30.17 12.31
C PHE A 72 4.84 28.74 12.43
N LEU A 73 4.05 28.45 13.47
CA LEU A 73 3.38 27.16 13.62
C LEU A 73 2.37 26.91 12.50
N ILE A 74 1.58 27.91 12.12
CA ILE A 74 0.66 27.82 10.98
C ILE A 74 1.43 27.53 9.69
N MET A 75 2.57 28.19 9.46
CA MET A 75 3.41 27.92 8.30
C MET A 75 3.94 26.49 8.30
N ILE A 76 4.42 25.96 9.44
CA ILE A 76 4.92 24.58 9.53
C ILE A 76 3.80 23.57 9.27
N ILE A 77 2.67 23.72 9.98
CA ILE A 77 1.53 22.81 9.87
C ILE A 77 0.93 22.87 8.46
N GLY A 78 0.75 24.08 7.93
CA GLY A 78 0.28 24.32 6.57
C GLY A 78 1.22 23.73 5.52
N SER A 79 2.53 23.93 5.66
CA SER A 79 3.54 23.37 4.75
C SER A 79 3.51 21.85 4.74
N TYR A 80 3.37 21.20 5.90
CA TYR A 80 3.28 19.74 5.98
C TYR A 80 1.99 19.19 5.34
N GLY A 81 0.86 19.88 5.54
CA GLY A 81 -0.41 19.56 4.89
C GLY A 81 -0.33 19.67 3.37
N ILE A 82 0.21 20.79 2.87
CA ILE A 82 0.41 21.04 1.43
C ILE A 82 1.36 19.98 0.85
N TYR A 83 2.48 19.71 1.51
CA TYR A 83 3.43 18.67 1.07
C TYR A 83 2.76 17.30 0.94
N GLY A 84 1.96 16.91 1.93
CA GLY A 84 1.19 15.66 1.90
C GLY A 84 0.16 15.63 0.77
N TYR A 85 -0.41 16.78 0.40
CA TYR A 85 -1.40 16.89 -0.65
C TYR A 85 -0.77 16.82 -2.06
N VAL A 86 0.36 17.47 -2.30
CA VAL A 86 0.97 17.56 -3.65
C VAL A 86 1.94 16.41 -3.97
N SER A 87 2.36 15.63 -2.98
CA SER A 87 3.36 14.58 -3.16
C SER A 87 2.71 13.22 -3.44
N PRO A 88 3.08 12.54 -4.54
CA PRO A 88 2.62 11.17 -4.78
C PRO A 88 3.29 10.21 -3.81
N VAL A 89 2.50 9.29 -3.26
CA VAL A 89 2.98 8.22 -2.38
C VAL A 89 2.70 6.84 -2.96
N THR A 90 1.65 6.69 -3.78
CA THR A 90 1.27 5.43 -4.40
C THR A 90 1.11 5.60 -5.90
N TYR A 91 1.58 4.63 -6.67
CA TYR A 91 1.42 4.55 -8.11
C TYR A 91 0.58 3.31 -8.46
N VAL A 92 -0.49 3.52 -9.22
CA VAL A 92 -1.37 2.43 -9.68
C VAL A 92 -1.35 2.41 -11.19
N THR A 93 -0.99 1.27 -11.78
CA THR A 93 -1.12 1.08 -13.23
C THR A 93 -2.33 0.23 -13.55
N VAL A 94 -3.00 0.59 -14.64
CA VAL A 94 -4.13 -0.14 -15.22
C VAL A 94 -3.68 -0.63 -16.59
N ASP A 95 -3.65 -1.95 -16.76
CA ASP A 95 -3.12 -2.61 -17.94
C ASP A 95 -4.19 -3.49 -18.62
N ILE A 96 -4.56 -3.14 -19.85
CA ILE A 96 -5.49 -3.89 -20.72
C ILE A 96 -4.78 -4.06 -22.07
N ASN A 97 -4.84 -3.02 -22.92
CA ASN A 97 -3.87 -2.59 -23.92
C ASN A 97 -4.21 -1.20 -24.47
N PRO A 98 -4.82 -0.35 -23.65
CA PRO A 98 -4.10 0.78 -23.09
C PRO A 98 -3.39 0.42 -21.78
N SER A 99 -2.32 1.14 -21.48
CA SER A 99 -1.63 1.12 -20.19
C SER A 99 -1.61 2.54 -19.63
N VAL A 100 -2.15 2.75 -18.43
CA VAL A 100 -2.27 4.08 -17.80
C VAL A 100 -1.73 4.03 -16.38
N GLU A 101 -1.11 5.12 -15.92
CA GLU A 101 -0.63 5.27 -14.55
C GLU A 101 -1.33 6.40 -13.82
N PHE A 102 -1.81 6.12 -12.61
CA PHE A 102 -2.25 7.09 -11.63
C PHE A 102 -1.17 7.31 -10.58
N SER A 103 -0.82 8.58 -10.35
CA SER A 103 -0.03 9.03 -9.21
C SER A 103 -0.96 9.54 -8.12
N ILE A 104 -0.90 8.96 -6.92
CA ILE A 104 -1.88 9.16 -5.86
C ILE A 104 -1.19 9.69 -4.60
N ASN A 105 -1.78 10.70 -3.97
CA ASN A 105 -1.27 11.25 -2.71
C ASN A 105 -1.70 10.43 -1.49
N ARG A 106 -1.28 10.86 -0.30
CA ARG A 106 -1.58 10.17 0.97
C ARG A 106 -3.05 10.19 1.38
N TYR A 107 -3.89 10.95 0.69
CA TYR A 107 -5.32 11.09 0.92
C TYR A 107 -6.13 10.29 -0.11
N ASP A 108 -5.47 9.41 -0.85
CA ASP A 108 -6.02 8.59 -1.93
C ASP A 108 -6.63 9.42 -3.07
N LEU A 109 -6.12 10.65 -3.26
CA LEU A 109 -6.51 11.54 -4.35
C LEU A 109 -5.51 11.43 -5.50
N VAL A 110 -6.03 11.34 -6.71
CA VAL A 110 -5.23 11.34 -7.93
C VAL A 110 -4.61 12.71 -8.15
N LEU A 111 -3.29 12.75 -8.28
CA LEU A 111 -2.52 13.96 -8.62
C LEU A 111 -2.31 14.09 -10.12
N LYS A 112 -2.04 12.96 -10.77
CA LYS A 112 -1.76 12.86 -12.20
C LYS A 112 -2.28 11.52 -12.71
N ALA A 113 -2.81 11.54 -13.92
CA ALA A 113 -3.12 10.38 -14.74
C ALA A 113 -2.46 10.58 -16.10
N TYR A 114 -1.77 9.57 -16.62
CA TYR A 114 -1.15 9.66 -17.95
C TYR A 114 -0.99 8.28 -18.58
N GLY A 115 -0.95 8.24 -19.91
CA GLY A 115 -0.75 7.02 -20.67
C GLY A 115 0.71 6.61 -20.64
N LEU A 116 0.94 5.31 -20.52
CA LEU A 116 2.25 4.67 -20.64
C LEU A 116 2.52 4.15 -22.06
N ASN A 117 1.50 4.16 -22.92
CA ASN A 117 1.55 3.89 -24.35
C ASN A 117 0.53 4.78 -25.09
N ASP A 118 0.55 4.74 -26.43
CA ASP A 118 -0.28 5.58 -27.29
C ASP A 118 -1.78 5.33 -27.10
N GLU A 119 -2.17 4.07 -26.94
CA GLU A 119 -3.55 3.70 -26.60
C GLU A 119 -3.95 4.26 -25.23
N GLY A 120 -3.04 4.22 -24.25
CA GLY A 120 -3.25 4.78 -22.91
C GLY A 120 -3.50 6.28 -22.95
N ASN A 121 -2.72 7.00 -23.77
CA ASN A 121 -2.91 8.44 -24.00
C ASN A 121 -4.26 8.72 -24.66
N SER A 122 -4.71 7.84 -25.55
CA SER A 122 -6.00 7.98 -26.24
C SER A 122 -7.20 7.91 -25.29
N ILE A 123 -7.15 7.08 -24.24
CA ILE A 123 -8.25 6.95 -23.28
C ILE A 123 -8.16 7.89 -22.07
N VAL A 124 -6.95 8.30 -21.67
CA VAL A 124 -6.75 9.17 -20.50
C VAL A 124 -6.76 10.66 -20.89
N GLY A 125 -6.54 10.98 -22.16
CA GLY A 125 -6.42 12.34 -22.67
C GLY A 125 -5.27 13.10 -22.00
N ASP A 126 -5.52 14.35 -21.64
CA ASP A 126 -4.54 15.18 -20.92
C ASP A 126 -4.46 14.87 -19.41
N GLY A 127 -5.29 13.94 -18.91
CA GLY A 127 -5.32 13.51 -17.53
C GLY A 127 -5.89 14.51 -16.52
N ARG A 128 -6.32 15.71 -16.93
CA ARG A 128 -6.75 16.77 -16.00
C ARG A 128 -8.03 16.44 -15.26
N GLU A 129 -8.95 15.75 -15.92
CA GLU A 129 -10.24 15.35 -15.36
C GLU A 129 -10.09 14.40 -14.17
N TYR A 130 -9.05 13.57 -14.16
CA TYR A 130 -8.79 12.66 -13.04
C TYR A 130 -8.22 13.37 -11.81
N LYS A 131 -7.73 14.60 -11.94
CA LYS A 131 -7.07 15.30 -10.83
C LYS A 131 -8.07 15.54 -9.70
N ASN A 132 -7.63 15.25 -8.47
CA ASN A 132 -8.41 15.33 -7.24
C ASN A 132 -9.59 14.34 -7.14
N MET A 133 -9.75 13.42 -8.09
CA MET A 133 -10.67 12.29 -7.92
C MET A 133 -10.11 11.29 -6.90
N LYS A 134 -11.02 10.60 -6.21
CA LYS A 134 -10.66 9.38 -5.47
C LYS A 134 -10.30 8.26 -6.47
N LEU A 135 -9.41 7.36 -6.06
CA LEU A 135 -8.89 6.29 -6.92
C LEU A 135 -10.01 5.42 -7.52
N ASP A 136 -11.03 5.08 -6.74
CA ASP A 136 -12.18 4.29 -7.18
C ASP A 136 -12.98 4.97 -8.31
N ALA A 137 -13.29 6.26 -8.14
CA ALA A 137 -13.95 7.05 -9.18
C ALA A 137 -13.09 7.17 -10.44
N ALA A 138 -11.78 7.42 -10.29
CA ALA A 138 -10.84 7.50 -11.40
C ALA A 138 -10.71 6.17 -12.18
N LEU A 139 -10.66 5.04 -11.46
CA LEU A 139 -10.62 3.70 -12.06
C LEU A 139 -11.92 3.40 -12.80
N ASN A 140 -13.07 3.69 -12.20
CA ASN A 140 -14.37 3.49 -12.87
C ASN A 140 -14.44 4.29 -14.17
N LEU A 141 -14.10 5.58 -14.14
CA LEU A 141 -14.09 6.44 -15.33
C LEU A 141 -13.15 5.89 -16.42
N LEU A 142 -11.95 5.46 -16.04
CA LEU A 142 -11.00 4.90 -17.01
C LEU A 142 -11.50 3.60 -17.64
N LEU A 143 -12.13 2.71 -16.85
CA LEU A 143 -12.67 1.46 -17.34
C LEU A 143 -13.89 1.67 -18.25
N VAL A 144 -14.76 2.63 -17.94
CA VAL A 144 -15.84 3.07 -18.83
C VAL A 144 -15.27 3.51 -20.17
N ARG A 145 -14.26 4.39 -20.19
CA ARG A 145 -13.60 4.81 -21.44
C ARG A 145 -12.96 3.66 -22.19
N ALA A 146 -12.29 2.75 -21.49
CA ALA A 146 -11.70 1.58 -22.13
C ALA A 146 -12.76 0.70 -22.81
N ALA A 147 -13.97 0.61 -22.25
CA ALA A 147 -15.10 -0.06 -22.88
C ALA A 147 -15.66 0.74 -24.08
N GLU A 148 -15.83 2.05 -23.95
CA GLU A 148 -16.31 2.93 -25.04
C GLU A 148 -15.39 2.92 -26.26
N PHE A 149 -14.08 2.92 -26.03
CA PHE A 149 -13.06 2.80 -27.08
C PHE A 149 -12.83 1.35 -27.55
N ASN A 150 -13.67 0.41 -27.10
CA ASN A 150 -13.64 -1.01 -27.49
C ASN A 150 -12.35 -1.77 -27.12
N TYR A 151 -11.57 -1.26 -26.16
CA TYR A 151 -10.44 -1.98 -25.58
C TYR A 151 -10.87 -3.07 -24.60
N LEU A 152 -12.04 -2.91 -23.98
CA LEU A 152 -12.70 -3.95 -23.18
C LEU A 152 -13.84 -4.56 -23.97
N ASN A 153 -13.65 -5.81 -24.41
CA ASN A 153 -14.62 -6.59 -25.17
C ASN A 153 -14.44 -8.09 -24.88
N LYS A 154 -15.24 -8.96 -25.52
CA LYS A 154 -15.22 -10.42 -25.30
C LYS A 154 -13.84 -11.09 -25.49
N ASN A 155 -12.96 -10.49 -26.31
CA ASN A 155 -11.63 -11.04 -26.58
C ASN A 155 -10.54 -10.44 -25.70
N THR A 156 -10.76 -9.23 -25.17
CA THR A 156 -9.84 -8.47 -24.31
C THR A 156 -10.57 -7.99 -23.05
N ASN A 157 -10.98 -8.94 -22.21
CA ASN A 157 -11.77 -8.70 -21.01
C ASN A 157 -10.93 -8.72 -19.71
N THR A 158 -9.60 -8.77 -19.81
CA THR A 158 -8.73 -8.84 -18.63
C THR A 158 -8.10 -7.49 -18.33
N VAL A 159 -8.26 -7.03 -17.10
CA VAL A 159 -7.63 -5.81 -16.57
C VAL A 159 -6.62 -6.22 -15.50
N MET A 160 -5.39 -5.75 -15.61
CA MET A 160 -4.38 -5.90 -14.57
C MET A 160 -4.21 -4.57 -13.84
N LEU A 161 -4.53 -4.56 -12.55
CA LEU A 161 -4.32 -3.44 -11.63
C LEU A 161 -3.07 -3.74 -10.81
N THR A 162 -2.03 -2.93 -10.94
CA THR A 162 -0.80 -3.10 -10.17
C THR A 162 -0.53 -1.86 -9.34
N ALA A 163 -0.30 -2.03 -8.03
CA ALA A 163 0.00 -0.93 -7.12
C ALA A 163 1.41 -1.03 -6.54
N SER A 164 2.08 0.13 -6.41
CA SER A 164 3.35 0.28 -5.70
C SER A 164 3.34 1.55 -4.85
N ASN A 165 4.09 1.57 -3.76
CA ASN A 165 4.15 2.73 -2.85
C ASN A 165 5.60 3.10 -2.59
N VAL A 166 5.91 4.40 -2.50
CA VAL A 166 7.26 4.94 -2.32
C VAL A 166 7.98 4.37 -1.08
N LYS A 167 7.24 3.99 -0.04
CA LYS A 167 7.77 3.35 1.18
C LYS A 167 7.59 1.83 1.20
N ASP A 168 7.32 1.23 0.03
CA ASP A 168 6.96 -0.17 -0.12
C ASP A 168 5.89 -0.61 0.87
N SER A 169 4.92 0.26 1.18
CA SER A 169 3.77 -0.01 2.06
C SER A 169 2.51 0.61 1.49
N ILE A 170 1.70 -0.19 0.78
CA ILE A 170 0.44 0.25 0.20
C ILE A 170 -0.58 0.42 1.33
N SER A 171 -1.36 1.51 1.28
CA SER A 171 -2.37 1.76 2.31
C SER A 171 -3.45 0.65 2.25
N PRO A 172 -3.96 0.19 3.42
CA PRO A 172 -5.07 -0.76 3.44
C PRO A 172 -6.30 -0.27 2.69
N ASN A 173 -6.51 1.04 2.63
CA ASN A 173 -7.64 1.63 1.90
C ASN A 173 -7.51 1.43 0.38
N ILE A 174 -6.34 1.72 -0.20
CA ILE A 174 -6.09 1.48 -1.64
C ILE A 174 -6.23 0.00 -1.95
N GLN A 175 -5.67 -0.88 -1.12
CA GLN A 175 -5.80 -2.32 -1.31
C GLN A 175 -7.27 -2.76 -1.31
N LYS A 176 -8.05 -2.28 -0.34
CA LYS A 176 -9.49 -2.55 -0.25
C LYS A 176 -10.24 -2.03 -1.49
N GLN A 177 -9.96 -0.82 -1.95
CA GLN A 177 -10.59 -0.25 -3.15
C GLN A 177 -10.32 -1.09 -4.40
N LEU A 178 -9.06 -1.50 -4.63
CA LEU A 178 -8.71 -2.35 -5.76
C LEU A 178 -9.41 -3.72 -5.70
N GLU A 179 -9.51 -4.30 -4.50
CA GLU A 179 -10.23 -5.56 -4.29
C GLU A 179 -11.74 -5.43 -4.47
N GLU A 180 -12.34 -4.32 -4.05
CA GLU A 180 -13.77 -4.05 -4.24
C GLU A 180 -14.11 -3.91 -5.73
N ILE A 181 -13.28 -3.18 -6.49
CA ILE A 181 -13.42 -3.08 -7.95
C ILE A 181 -13.27 -4.44 -8.61
N SER A 182 -12.32 -5.27 -8.16
CA SER A 182 -12.14 -6.63 -8.69
C SER A 182 -13.36 -7.54 -8.44
N LYS A 183 -14.06 -7.36 -7.31
CA LYS A 183 -15.25 -8.17 -6.98
C LYS A 183 -16.53 -7.67 -7.65
N ASN A 184 -16.69 -6.36 -7.74
CA ASN A 184 -17.95 -5.72 -8.13
C ASN A 184 -17.96 -5.26 -9.59
N GLY A 185 -16.83 -5.35 -10.29
CA GLY A 185 -16.63 -4.69 -11.58
C GLY A 185 -16.59 -3.17 -11.44
N PHE A 186 -16.67 -2.45 -12.55
CA PHE A 186 -16.83 -1.00 -12.53
C PHE A 186 -18.32 -0.61 -12.48
N GLN A 187 -18.64 0.43 -11.73
CA GLN A 187 -20.02 0.95 -11.65
C GLN A 187 -20.22 2.01 -12.74
N ALA A 188 -20.91 1.64 -13.81
CA ALA A 188 -21.47 2.58 -14.79
C ALA A 188 -22.77 3.19 -14.22
N GLU A 189 -22.68 3.90 -13.10
CA GLU A 189 -23.75 4.80 -12.67
C GLU A 189 -23.17 6.21 -12.68
N THR A 190 -23.90 7.10 -13.35
CA THR A 190 -23.61 8.52 -13.49
C THR A 190 -23.18 9.09 -12.14
N ALA A 191 -22.01 9.72 -12.13
CA ALA A 191 -21.48 10.44 -10.99
C ALA A 191 -22.37 11.67 -10.68
N ASN A 192 -23.55 11.44 -10.12
CA ASN A 192 -24.27 12.44 -9.34
C ASN A 192 -23.66 12.42 -7.93
N THR A 193 -22.40 12.87 -7.81
CA THR A 193 -21.88 13.29 -6.50
C THR A 193 -21.99 14.80 -6.44
N SER A 194 -22.97 15.24 -5.65
CA SER A 194 -23.12 16.61 -5.18
C SER A 194 -21.77 17.17 -4.69
N GLY A 195 -21.27 18.22 -5.35
CA GLY A 195 -20.10 18.95 -4.89
C GLY A 195 -19.17 19.45 -5.99
N GLY A 196 -19.69 20.31 -6.88
CA GLY A 196 -18.87 21.08 -7.82
C GLY A 196 -19.59 21.26 -9.14
N GLU A 197 -19.96 22.51 -9.46
CA GLU A 197 -20.45 22.88 -10.79
C GLU A 197 -19.43 22.48 -11.86
N ILE A 198 -19.68 21.37 -12.55
CA ILE A 198 -19.06 21.08 -13.84
C ILE A 198 -20.01 21.67 -14.88
N LYS A 199 -19.55 22.70 -15.59
CA LYS A 199 -20.16 23.13 -16.84
C LYS A 199 -19.92 22.03 -17.87
N THR A 200 -20.86 21.11 -17.97
CA THR A 200 -20.94 20.11 -19.03
C THR A 200 -21.71 20.71 -20.21
N GLU A 201 -20.98 21.35 -21.10
CA GLU A 201 -21.32 21.31 -22.53
C GLU A 201 -20.47 20.18 -23.12
N ASP A 202 -21.10 19.26 -23.86
CA ASP A 202 -20.50 18.16 -24.64
C ASP A 202 -20.29 16.77 -24.00
N VAL A 203 -21.25 16.27 -23.21
CA VAL A 203 -21.40 14.80 -23.03
C VAL A 203 -22.84 14.38 -23.35
N GLU A 204 -23.23 14.54 -24.60
CA GLU A 204 -24.45 13.95 -25.13
C GLU A 204 -24.23 12.48 -25.53
N ALA A 205 -24.86 11.61 -24.74
CA ALA A 205 -25.62 10.44 -25.17
C ALA A 205 -25.08 9.65 -26.39
N LYS A 206 -24.04 8.81 -26.20
CA LYS A 206 -23.81 7.64 -27.06
C LYS A 206 -23.37 6.41 -26.24
N ASN A 207 -24.19 5.36 -26.30
CA ASN A 207 -23.95 3.96 -25.92
C ASN A 207 -23.95 3.54 -24.43
N ASN A 208 -25.12 3.63 -23.79
CA ASN A 208 -25.39 2.92 -22.51
C ASN A 208 -25.33 1.38 -22.65
N ASN A 209 -25.48 0.81 -23.84
CA ASN A 209 -25.52 -0.64 -24.05
C ASN A 209 -24.12 -1.32 -24.03
N ALA A 210 -23.05 -0.60 -24.35
CA ALA A 210 -21.69 -1.17 -24.38
C ALA A 210 -21.13 -1.37 -22.95
N ALA A 211 -21.36 -0.41 -22.07
CA ALA A 211 -20.91 -0.45 -20.68
C ALA A 211 -21.63 -1.51 -19.83
N GLU A 212 -22.93 -1.75 -20.09
CA GLU A 212 -23.71 -2.79 -19.38
C GLU A 212 -23.26 -4.21 -19.73
N SER A 213 -22.96 -4.48 -21.00
CA SER A 213 -22.50 -5.81 -21.45
C SER A 213 -21.05 -6.13 -21.07
N ALA A 214 -20.22 -5.11 -20.82
CA ALA A 214 -18.85 -5.29 -20.33
C ALA A 214 -18.81 -5.61 -18.82
N LYS A 215 -19.88 -5.30 -18.06
CA LYS A 215 -19.91 -5.38 -16.59
C LYS A 215 -19.85 -6.81 -16.05
N SER A 216 -20.36 -7.82 -16.77
CA SER A 216 -20.48 -9.20 -16.27
C SER A 216 -19.29 -10.11 -16.57
N ASP A 217 -18.41 -9.73 -17.51
CA ASP A 217 -17.39 -10.64 -18.07
C ASP A 217 -15.95 -10.16 -17.85
N LEU A 218 -15.72 -9.12 -17.03
CA LEU A 218 -14.38 -8.60 -16.75
C LEU A 218 -13.61 -9.46 -15.76
N ASP A 219 -12.38 -9.82 -16.13
CA ASP A 219 -11.42 -10.48 -15.26
C ASP A 219 -10.40 -9.45 -14.75
N ILE A 220 -10.57 -9.01 -13.50
CA ILE A 220 -9.71 -8.00 -12.89
C ILE A 220 -8.72 -8.66 -11.94
N ILE A 221 -7.44 -8.61 -12.32
CA ILE A 221 -6.31 -9.12 -11.54
C ILE A 221 -5.69 -7.96 -10.78
N VAL A 222 -5.60 -8.10 -9.45
CA VAL A 222 -4.97 -7.11 -8.57
C VAL A 222 -3.65 -7.66 -8.06
N GLU A 223 -2.58 -6.90 -8.26
CA GLU A 223 -1.23 -7.25 -7.85
C GLU A 223 -0.56 -6.06 -7.16
N SER A 224 0.40 -6.36 -6.29
CA SER A 224 1.22 -5.35 -5.63
C SER A 224 2.69 -5.56 -5.95
N THR A 225 3.44 -4.45 -6.00
CA THR A 225 4.87 -4.50 -6.27
C THR A 225 5.64 -3.43 -5.49
N THR A 226 6.96 -3.44 -5.64
CA THR A 226 7.87 -2.50 -4.97
C THR A 226 8.03 -1.22 -5.80
N PHE A 227 8.41 -0.15 -5.12
CA PHE A 227 8.76 1.11 -5.77
C PHE A 227 10.01 0.96 -6.66
N GLU A 228 10.93 0.07 -6.33
CA GLU A 228 12.07 -0.25 -7.19
C GLU A 228 11.61 -0.84 -8.52
N LYS A 229 10.62 -1.74 -8.50
CA LYS A 229 10.06 -2.33 -9.72
C LYS A 229 9.29 -1.30 -10.56
N HIS A 230 8.59 -0.38 -9.91
CA HIS A 230 7.98 0.79 -10.57
C HIS A 230 9.02 1.64 -11.31
N GLN A 231 10.12 1.99 -10.64
CA GLN A 231 11.21 2.74 -11.27
C GLN A 231 11.88 1.97 -12.41
N ALA A 232 12.07 0.66 -12.27
CA ALA A 232 12.60 -0.18 -13.33
C ALA A 232 11.67 -0.20 -14.55
N ALA A 233 10.36 -0.33 -14.33
CA ALA A 233 9.35 -0.29 -15.38
C ALA A 233 9.38 1.05 -16.15
N LYS A 234 9.46 2.17 -15.42
CA LYS A 234 9.60 3.51 -16.00
C LYS A 234 10.84 3.65 -16.89
N LYS A 235 12.01 3.19 -16.43
CA LYS A 235 13.25 3.21 -17.24
C LYS A 235 13.13 2.39 -18.52
N LEU A 236 12.38 1.30 -18.45
CA LEU A 236 12.14 0.41 -19.56
C LEU A 236 10.97 0.86 -20.45
N ASN A 237 10.30 1.98 -20.17
CA ASN A 237 9.08 2.42 -20.87
C ASN A 237 8.04 1.29 -20.99
N ILE A 238 7.72 0.66 -19.86
CA ILE A 238 6.68 -0.37 -19.70
C ILE A 238 5.93 -0.10 -18.40
N SER A 239 4.68 -0.56 -18.29
CA SER A 239 3.97 -0.52 -17.02
C SER A 239 4.54 -1.53 -16.02
N GLN A 240 4.37 -1.25 -14.73
CA GLN A 240 4.79 -2.16 -13.68
C GLN A 240 4.02 -3.50 -13.74
N GLY A 241 2.75 -3.49 -14.12
CA GLY A 241 1.96 -4.70 -14.33
C GLY A 241 2.49 -5.56 -15.48
N LYS A 242 2.73 -4.96 -16.66
CA LYS A 242 3.32 -5.69 -17.80
C LYS A 242 4.76 -6.15 -17.51
N LEU A 243 5.55 -5.43 -16.71
CA LEU A 243 6.86 -5.90 -16.26
C LEU A 243 6.76 -7.13 -15.35
N VAL A 244 5.80 -7.16 -14.42
CA VAL A 244 5.52 -8.35 -13.60
C VAL A 244 5.16 -9.55 -14.49
N LEU A 245 4.33 -9.34 -15.53
CA LEU A 245 3.97 -10.39 -16.47
C LEU A 245 5.14 -10.82 -17.35
N TYR A 246 6.00 -9.89 -17.78
CA TYR A 246 7.21 -10.18 -18.53
C TYR A 246 8.14 -11.12 -17.74
N ASP A 247 8.39 -10.82 -16.47
CA ASP A 247 9.23 -11.65 -15.61
C ASP A 247 8.65 -13.07 -15.48
N LYS A 248 7.35 -13.18 -15.20
CA LYS A 248 6.62 -14.47 -15.13
C LYS A 248 6.72 -15.24 -16.46
N LEU A 249 6.56 -14.56 -17.60
CA LEU A 249 6.64 -15.18 -18.92
C LEU A 249 8.06 -15.66 -19.23
N LYS A 250 9.08 -14.89 -18.85
CA LYS A 250 10.48 -15.21 -19.12
C LYS A 250 10.95 -16.46 -18.38
N GLU A 251 10.38 -16.74 -17.21
CA GLU A 251 10.64 -17.99 -16.47
C GLU A 251 10.16 -19.24 -17.23
N VAL A 252 9.04 -19.14 -17.94
CA VAL A 252 8.46 -20.27 -18.69
C VAL A 252 8.87 -20.30 -20.17
N LYS A 253 9.18 -19.14 -20.75
CA LYS A 253 9.60 -18.92 -22.15
C LYS A 253 10.78 -17.93 -22.18
N PRO A 254 12.04 -18.42 -22.08
CA PRO A 254 13.23 -17.57 -21.98
C PRO A 254 13.44 -16.61 -23.16
N ASP A 255 12.97 -16.97 -24.36
CA ASP A 255 13.20 -16.21 -25.60
C ASP A 255 12.19 -15.06 -25.84
N ILE A 256 11.31 -14.77 -24.87
CA ILE A 256 10.30 -13.72 -25.00
C ILE A 256 10.91 -12.32 -25.10
N SER A 257 10.52 -11.56 -26.13
CA SER A 257 10.97 -10.18 -26.30
C SER A 257 10.18 -9.21 -25.43
N LEU A 258 10.88 -8.25 -24.82
CA LEU A 258 10.25 -7.20 -24.01
C LEU A 258 9.27 -6.35 -24.84
N LYS A 259 9.64 -6.02 -26.09
CA LYS A 259 8.82 -5.24 -27.01
C LYS A 259 7.45 -5.90 -27.23
N ARG A 260 7.42 -7.23 -27.44
CA ARG A 260 6.17 -7.97 -27.62
C ARG A 260 5.25 -7.82 -26.41
N VAL A 261 5.76 -7.98 -25.19
CA VAL A 261 4.95 -7.86 -23.97
C VAL A 261 4.41 -6.44 -23.76
N LYS A 262 5.12 -5.40 -24.21
CA LYS A 262 4.62 -4.02 -24.16
C LYS A 262 3.38 -3.81 -25.03
N GLU A 263 3.39 -4.37 -26.24
CA GLU A 263 2.38 -4.14 -27.28
C GLU A 263 1.21 -5.13 -27.21
N THR A 264 1.39 -6.24 -26.49
CA THR A 264 0.40 -7.32 -26.40
C THR A 264 -0.63 -7.03 -25.29
N PRO A 265 -1.94 -7.25 -25.53
CA PRO A 265 -2.95 -7.16 -24.49
C PRO A 265 -2.73 -8.14 -23.34
N VAL A 266 -3.06 -7.70 -22.12
CA VAL A 266 -2.93 -8.50 -20.90
C VAL A 266 -3.68 -9.82 -21.01
N THR A 267 -4.90 -9.83 -21.55
CA THR A 267 -5.67 -11.07 -21.77
C THR A 267 -4.87 -12.12 -22.56
N GLN A 268 -4.12 -11.70 -23.58
CA GLN A 268 -3.32 -12.63 -24.39
C GLN A 268 -2.07 -13.11 -23.64
N ILE A 269 -1.41 -12.21 -22.90
CA ILE A 269 -0.26 -12.54 -22.05
C ILE A 269 -0.64 -13.58 -20.99
N ILE A 270 -1.78 -13.39 -20.32
CA ILE A 270 -2.29 -14.31 -19.30
C ILE A 270 -2.64 -15.67 -19.92
N LYS A 271 -3.37 -15.70 -21.04
CA LYS A 271 -3.66 -16.94 -21.77
C LYS A 271 -2.37 -17.69 -22.17
N GLU A 272 -1.36 -16.97 -22.61
CA GLU A 272 -0.07 -17.57 -22.97
C GLU A 272 0.67 -18.14 -21.76
N LEU A 273 0.65 -17.44 -20.62
CA LEU A 273 1.19 -17.94 -19.35
C LEU A 273 0.50 -19.23 -18.92
N GLU A 274 -0.82 -19.28 -19.00
CA GLU A 274 -1.62 -20.46 -18.65
C GLU A 274 -1.31 -21.64 -19.58
N GLN A 275 -1.22 -21.39 -20.89
CA GLN A 275 -0.85 -22.41 -21.87
C GLN A 275 0.55 -22.95 -21.62
N ALA A 276 1.53 -22.08 -21.41
CA ALA A 276 2.91 -22.47 -21.14
C ALA A 276 3.03 -23.30 -19.85
N SER A 277 2.34 -22.88 -18.79
CA SER A 277 2.26 -23.60 -17.52
C SER A 277 1.61 -24.98 -17.71
N ASN A 278 0.48 -25.05 -18.43
CA ASN A 278 -0.21 -26.31 -18.73
C ASN A 278 0.61 -27.25 -19.61
N GLU A 279 1.37 -26.75 -20.58
CA GLU A 279 2.28 -27.55 -21.40
C GLU A 279 3.45 -28.09 -20.58
N GLN A 280 4.01 -27.30 -19.67
CA GLN A 280 5.00 -27.80 -18.72
C GLN A 280 4.39 -28.91 -17.85
N ILE A 281 3.19 -28.71 -17.30
CA ILE A 281 2.46 -29.73 -16.54
C ILE A 281 2.23 -31.00 -17.37
N LYS A 282 1.81 -30.88 -18.64
CA LYS A 282 1.62 -32.03 -19.54
C LYS A 282 2.93 -32.74 -19.87
N LYS A 283 4.04 -32.02 -20.07
CA LYS A 283 5.37 -32.61 -20.26
C LYS A 283 5.85 -33.35 -19.01
N PHE A 284 5.52 -32.85 -17.82
CA PHE A 284 5.76 -33.55 -16.55
C PHE A 284 4.88 -34.80 -16.41
N ASP A 285 3.60 -34.73 -16.76
CA ASP A 285 2.68 -35.88 -16.68
C ASP A 285 3.01 -36.95 -17.76
N GLN A 286 3.45 -36.55 -18.96
CA GLN A 286 3.93 -37.46 -20.01
C GLN A 286 5.26 -38.14 -19.64
N LYS A 287 6.23 -37.41 -19.07
CA LYS A 287 7.46 -38.02 -18.50
C LYS A 287 7.20 -38.92 -17.29
N GLY A 288 6.04 -38.81 -16.66
CA GLY A 288 5.60 -39.72 -15.59
C GLY A 288 5.03 -41.05 -16.09
N ASN A 289 4.71 -41.15 -17.39
CA ASN A 289 4.16 -42.35 -18.02
C ASN A 289 5.24 -43.26 -18.64
N ASP A 290 6.44 -42.69 -18.88
CA ASP A 290 7.65 -43.48 -19.09
C ASP A 290 8.21 -43.88 -17.71
N ASN A 291 8.23 -45.19 -17.43
CA ASN A 291 8.58 -45.88 -16.17
C ASN A 291 9.91 -45.42 -15.50
N ILE A 292 9.96 -44.21 -14.92
CA ILE A 292 11.19 -43.66 -14.30
C ILE A 292 10.98 -43.19 -12.85
N TYR A 293 9.75 -42.92 -12.39
CA TYR A 293 9.49 -42.46 -11.02
C TYR A 293 8.82 -43.53 -10.16
N ASN A 294 9.41 -43.81 -9.00
CA ASN A 294 8.88 -44.81 -8.08
C ASN A 294 7.59 -44.31 -7.39
N LYS A 295 6.80 -45.24 -6.84
CA LYS A 295 5.50 -44.99 -6.17
C LYS A 295 5.56 -43.92 -5.06
N GLN A 296 6.74 -43.66 -4.50
CA GLN A 296 6.95 -42.69 -3.42
C GLN A 296 7.12 -41.26 -3.98
N GLN A 297 7.87 -41.10 -5.08
CA GLN A 297 7.99 -39.84 -5.81
C GLN A 297 6.64 -39.38 -6.38
N TRP A 298 5.80 -40.32 -6.82
CA TRP A 298 4.43 -40.04 -7.26
C TRP A 298 3.51 -39.56 -6.12
N LYS A 299 3.71 -40.05 -4.89
CA LYS A 299 2.98 -39.56 -3.71
C LYS A 299 3.42 -38.15 -3.34
N GLU A 300 4.74 -37.89 -3.39
CA GLU A 300 5.33 -36.57 -3.11
C GLU A 300 4.88 -35.49 -4.09
N ILE A 301 4.79 -35.82 -5.39
CA ILE A 301 4.29 -34.91 -6.43
C ILE A 301 2.77 -34.67 -6.27
N LYS A 302 2.00 -35.68 -5.88
CA LYS A 302 0.56 -35.50 -5.56
C LYS A 302 0.34 -34.60 -4.34
N THR A 303 1.17 -34.74 -3.29
CA THR A 303 1.14 -33.81 -2.15
C THR A 303 1.55 -32.40 -2.57
N LEU A 304 2.58 -32.23 -3.39
CA LEU A 304 3.01 -30.92 -3.90
C LEU A 304 1.93 -30.23 -4.77
N LYS A 305 1.26 -30.98 -5.67
CA LYS A 305 0.10 -30.47 -6.44
C LYS A 305 -1.06 -30.03 -5.53
N LYS A 306 -1.30 -30.75 -4.43
CA LYS A 306 -2.35 -30.42 -3.44
C LYS A 306 -1.97 -29.18 -2.63
N ASP A 307 -0.71 -29.06 -2.25
CA ASP A 307 -0.20 -27.94 -1.45
C ASP A 307 -0.16 -26.64 -2.26
N ILE A 308 0.25 -26.68 -3.53
CA ILE A 308 0.22 -25.50 -4.45
C ILE A 308 -1.22 -25.06 -4.73
N LYS A 309 -2.14 -26.00 -4.95
CA LYS A 309 -3.56 -25.70 -5.20
C LYS A 309 -4.25 -25.14 -3.95
N ASN A 310 -3.89 -25.65 -2.76
CA ASN A 310 -4.37 -25.12 -1.49
C ASN A 310 -3.75 -23.74 -1.20
N GLN A 311 -2.47 -23.52 -1.46
CA GLN A 311 -1.83 -22.21 -1.36
C GLN A 311 -2.45 -21.18 -2.29
N TYR A 312 -2.81 -21.54 -3.53
CA TYR A 312 -3.50 -20.63 -4.44
C TYR A 312 -4.92 -20.30 -3.95
N LYS A 313 -5.60 -21.26 -3.32
CA LYS A 313 -6.88 -21.05 -2.62
C LYS A 313 -6.71 -20.20 -1.36
N ASP A 314 -5.64 -20.37 -0.61
CA ASP A 314 -5.33 -19.62 0.60
C ASP A 314 -4.89 -18.19 0.28
N ILE A 315 -4.17 -17.95 -0.82
CA ILE A 315 -3.90 -16.62 -1.39
C ILE A 315 -5.23 -15.93 -1.77
N LYS A 316 -6.17 -16.67 -2.39
CA LYS A 316 -7.51 -16.18 -2.70
C LYS A 316 -8.38 -15.95 -1.44
N LYS A 317 -8.04 -16.55 -0.30
CA LYS A 317 -8.80 -16.51 0.97
C LYS A 317 -8.17 -15.57 2.03
N ASN A 318 -6.86 -15.31 1.97
CA ASN A 318 -6.05 -14.51 2.90
C ASN A 318 -5.83 -13.05 2.46
N ASN A 319 -6.62 -12.52 1.52
CA ASN A 319 -6.88 -11.06 1.45
C ASN A 319 -7.69 -10.53 2.66
N LYS A 320 -7.68 -11.27 3.78
CA LYS A 320 -7.98 -10.76 5.13
C LYS A 320 -6.68 -10.73 5.93
N PHE A 321 -6.02 -9.57 5.90
CA PHE A 321 -5.06 -9.04 6.89
C PHE A 321 -3.82 -9.88 7.26
N LEU A 322 -2.60 -9.30 7.10
CA LEU A 322 -1.46 -9.33 8.06
C LEU A 322 -0.21 -8.56 7.51
N PRO A 323 0.70 -8.03 8.37
CA PRO A 323 1.71 -7.04 8.01
C PRO A 323 2.99 -7.59 7.34
N LYS A 324 3.72 -6.68 6.66
CA LYS A 324 4.74 -6.93 5.63
C LYS A 324 5.98 -7.75 6.02
N GLU A 325 6.43 -7.73 7.27
CA GLU A 325 7.65 -8.46 7.67
C GLU A 325 7.44 -9.98 7.77
N GLU A 326 6.24 -10.42 8.14
CA GLU A 326 5.92 -11.83 8.30
C GLU A 326 5.77 -12.52 6.94
N ASN A 327 5.24 -11.80 5.95
CA ASN A 327 5.08 -12.31 4.58
C ASN A 327 6.43 -12.46 3.85
N ARG A 328 7.39 -11.55 4.08
CA ARG A 328 8.75 -11.66 3.51
C ARG A 328 9.53 -12.81 4.15
N LYS A 329 9.46 -12.96 5.49
CA LYS A 329 10.06 -14.09 6.21
C LYS A 329 9.47 -15.43 5.76
N ASN A 330 8.15 -15.50 5.57
CA ASN A 330 7.48 -16.72 5.11
C ASN A 330 7.83 -17.07 3.67
N GLN A 331 7.91 -16.09 2.75
CA GLN A 331 8.37 -16.33 1.38
C GLN A 331 9.84 -16.78 1.33
N GLU A 332 10.73 -16.14 2.08
CA GLU A 332 12.15 -16.53 2.16
C GLU A 332 12.33 -17.92 2.78
N GLN A 333 11.58 -18.26 3.84
CA GLN A 333 11.57 -19.60 4.43
C GLN A 333 11.03 -20.65 3.48
N LEU A 334 9.98 -20.35 2.71
CA LEU A 334 9.39 -21.26 1.73
C LEU A 334 10.36 -21.51 0.56
N ILE A 335 10.99 -20.46 0.03
CA ILE A 335 12.00 -20.56 -1.03
C ILE A 335 13.21 -21.37 -0.53
N LYS A 336 13.62 -21.16 0.72
CA LYS A 336 14.71 -21.93 1.35
C LYS A 336 14.34 -23.41 1.51
N ALA A 337 13.15 -23.72 1.99
CA ALA A 337 12.66 -25.09 2.14
C ALA A 337 12.54 -25.82 0.79
N ILE A 338 12.12 -25.12 -0.27
CA ILE A 338 12.07 -25.66 -1.63
C ILE A 338 13.48 -25.93 -2.15
N LYS A 339 14.42 -24.99 -1.98
CA LYS A 339 15.83 -25.17 -2.39
C LYS A 339 16.53 -26.29 -1.64
N ASP A 340 16.28 -26.42 -0.34
CA ASP A 340 16.88 -27.47 0.50
C ASP A 340 16.33 -28.85 0.14
N LYS A 341 15.02 -28.96 -0.14
CA LYS A 341 14.42 -30.20 -0.66
C LYS A 341 15.00 -30.57 -2.02
N ILE A 342 15.14 -29.63 -2.94
CA ILE A 342 15.76 -29.89 -4.27
C ILE A 342 17.19 -30.42 -4.11
N LYS A 343 18.01 -29.77 -3.25
CA LYS A 343 19.39 -30.22 -2.98
C LYS A 343 19.45 -31.61 -2.34
N GLN A 344 18.51 -31.93 -1.46
CA GLN A 344 18.47 -33.23 -0.82
C GLN A 344 18.04 -34.33 -1.81
N THR A 345 17.04 -34.06 -2.65
CA THR A 345 16.63 -34.96 -3.73
C THR A 345 17.73 -35.19 -4.78
N GLU A 346 18.54 -34.18 -5.08
CA GLU A 346 19.72 -34.32 -5.94
C GLU A 346 20.84 -35.17 -5.31
N LYS A 347 21.06 -35.07 -3.99
CA LYS A 347 22.03 -35.92 -3.29
C LYS A 347 21.58 -37.38 -3.25
N ASP A 348 20.30 -37.61 -2.99
CA ASP A 348 19.75 -38.96 -2.86
C ASP A 348 19.69 -39.68 -4.21
N SER A 349 19.39 -38.96 -5.29
CA SER A 349 19.45 -39.49 -6.66
C SER A 349 20.88 -39.84 -7.10
N LYS A 350 21.87 -38.99 -6.80
CA LYS A 350 23.30 -39.28 -7.08
C LYS A 350 23.80 -40.51 -6.31
N THR A 351 23.33 -40.70 -5.08
CA THR A 351 23.70 -41.85 -4.24
C THR A 351 23.07 -43.16 -4.77
N ARG A 352 21.81 -43.11 -5.21
CA ARG A 352 21.13 -44.27 -5.83
C ARG A 352 21.71 -44.68 -7.18
N ILE A 353 22.14 -43.72 -8.01
CA ILE A 353 22.80 -44.02 -9.30
C ILE A 353 24.15 -44.75 -9.06
N LYS A 354 24.91 -44.35 -8.03
CA LYS A 354 26.15 -45.05 -7.65
C LYS A 354 25.91 -46.49 -7.19
N LEU A 355 24.82 -46.74 -6.46
CA LEU A 355 24.45 -48.09 -6.00
C LEU A 355 24.00 -48.99 -7.16
N ASN A 356 23.19 -48.48 -8.10
CA ASN A 356 22.75 -49.23 -9.27
C ASN A 356 23.91 -49.60 -10.21
N ASN A 357 24.89 -48.71 -10.40
CA ASN A 357 26.07 -48.99 -11.21
C ASN A 357 27.00 -50.06 -10.59
N ARG A 358 27.00 -50.21 -9.25
CA ARG A 358 27.72 -51.29 -8.56
C ARG A 358 26.99 -52.64 -8.72
N SER A 359 25.66 -52.65 -8.63
CA SER A 359 24.83 -53.84 -8.83
C SER A 359 24.97 -54.41 -10.26
N ASN A 360 24.89 -53.55 -11.28
CA ASN A 360 25.03 -53.97 -12.68
C ASN A 360 26.42 -54.53 -13.04
N LYS A 361 27.49 -54.05 -12.38
CA LYS A 361 28.84 -54.65 -12.52
C LYS A 361 28.93 -56.04 -11.88
N GLY A 362 28.19 -56.29 -10.81
CA GLY A 362 28.11 -57.61 -10.17
C GLY A 362 27.39 -58.65 -11.04
N GLN A 363 26.24 -58.28 -11.63
CA GLN A 363 25.47 -59.17 -12.51
C GLN A 363 26.19 -59.49 -13.83
N LYS A 364 26.90 -58.52 -14.44
CA LYS A 364 27.72 -58.79 -15.63
C LYS A 364 28.87 -59.76 -15.37
N LYS A 365 29.48 -59.74 -14.17
CA LYS A 365 30.50 -60.73 -13.78
C LYS A 365 29.90 -62.12 -13.53
N PHE A 366 28.66 -62.19 -13.03
CA PHE A 366 27.97 -63.46 -12.77
C PHE A 366 27.54 -64.16 -14.07
N ASN A 367 26.99 -63.42 -15.04
CA ASN A 367 26.58 -64.01 -16.33
C ASN A 367 27.76 -64.43 -17.21
N LYS A 368 28.91 -63.75 -17.11
CA LYS A 368 30.11 -64.14 -17.88
C LYS A 368 30.75 -65.45 -17.38
N LYS A 369 30.48 -65.85 -16.13
CA LYS A 369 30.91 -67.15 -15.56
C LYS A 369 29.99 -68.32 -15.94
N ARG A 370 28.78 -68.05 -16.43
CA ARG A 370 27.74 -69.07 -16.66
C ARG A 370 27.65 -69.54 -18.12
N ASN A 371 28.13 -68.73 -19.07
CA ASN A 371 28.12 -69.03 -20.51
C ASN A 371 29.47 -69.54 -21.04
N GLY A 372 30.37 -69.99 -20.15
CA GLY A 372 31.74 -70.39 -20.50
C GLY A 372 32.11 -71.80 -20.07
N ASN A 373 31.15 -72.67 -19.79
CA ASN A 373 31.35 -74.09 -19.51
C ASN A 373 30.54 -74.95 -20.47
#